data_AF-A0A357YF68-F1
#
_entry.id   AF-A0A357YF68-F1
#
_cell.length_a   1.000
_cell.length_b   1.000
_cell.length_c   1.000
_cell.angle_alpha   90.00
_cell.angle_beta   90.00
_cell.angle_gamma   90.00
#
_symmetry.space_group_name_H-M   'P 1'
#
loop_
_entity.id
_entity.type
_entity.pdbx_description
1 polymer ?
#
loop_
_entity_poly.entity_id
_entity_poly.type
_entity_poly.pdbx_seq_one_letter_code
_entity_poly.pdbx_strand_id
1 'polypeptide(L)'
;MKQITLLLLVLSGLLVLAASVGAYFAMTNGGPRQEALYVSAKITCGACAGNLQQALEPLAGVKAVSVEVVRQEVRVGYDPQRLDPERIALALNAAGYPARLVALGTTSTAAGKSAGGGCGGGCCPPR
;
A
#
# COMPACT_ATOMS: atom_id res chain seq x y z
N MET A 1 17.02 41.73 -26.90
CA MET A 1 16.15 42.12 -25.77
C MET A 1 14.85 41.32 -25.72
N LYS A 2 14.02 41.27 -26.78
CA LYS A 2 12.75 40.51 -26.83
C LYS A 2 12.88 38.99 -26.58
N GLN A 3 13.98 38.38 -27.03
CA GLN A 3 14.21 36.93 -26.93
C GLN A 3 14.49 36.45 -25.49
N ILE A 4 15.12 37.28 -24.65
CA ILE A 4 15.47 36.95 -23.26
C ILE A 4 14.22 36.94 -22.38
N THR A 5 13.30 37.91 -22.55
CA THR A 5 12.01 37.95 -21.85
C THR A 5 11.13 36.75 -22.22
N LEU A 6 11.14 36.35 -23.49
CA LEU A 6 10.39 35.20 -23.98
C LEU A 6 10.91 33.87 -23.37
N LEU A 7 12.23 33.73 -23.24
CA LEU A 7 12.85 32.57 -22.60
C LEU A 7 12.47 32.46 -21.11
N LEU A 8 12.47 33.58 -20.36
CA LEU A 8 12.09 33.61 -18.95
C LEU A 8 10.60 33.27 -18.72
N LEU A 9 9.71 33.71 -19.61
CA LEU A 9 8.29 33.36 -19.56
C LEU A 9 8.06 31.87 -19.84
N VAL A 10 8.77 31.30 -20.81
CA VAL A 10 8.67 29.86 -21.11
C VAL A 10 9.23 29.02 -19.95
N LEU A 11 10.35 29.45 -19.35
CA LEU A 11 10.98 28.72 -18.23
C LEU A 11 10.10 28.71 -16.98
N SER A 12 9.49 29.84 -16.64
CA SER A 12 8.55 29.94 -15.52
C SER A 12 7.27 29.13 -15.76
N GLY A 13 6.72 29.14 -16.98
CA GLY A 13 5.59 28.29 -17.35
C GLY A 13 5.89 26.79 -17.20
N LEU A 14 7.06 26.34 -17.66
CA LEU A 14 7.49 24.94 -17.54
C LEU A 14 7.67 24.51 -16.07
N LEU A 15 8.20 25.41 -15.23
CA LEU A 15 8.42 25.16 -13.81
C LEU A 15 7.09 25.03 -13.04
N VAL A 16 6.10 25.87 -13.37
CA VAL A 16 4.73 25.79 -12.82
C VAL A 16 4.03 24.49 -13.24
N LEU A 17 4.18 24.07 -14.49
CA LEU A 17 3.65 22.80 -15.01
C LEU A 17 4.30 21.59 -14.32
N ALA A 18 5.62 21.59 -14.15
CA ALA A 18 6.32 20.51 -13.47
C ALA A 18 5.91 20.38 -12.00
N ALA A 19 5.74 21.50 -11.29
CA ALA A 19 5.31 21.52 -9.90
C ALA A 19 3.86 21.01 -9.73
N SER A 20 2.96 21.38 -10.63
CA SER A 20 1.56 20.95 -10.58
C SER A 20 1.40 19.47 -10.93
N VAL A 21 2.16 18.93 -11.90
CA VAL A 21 2.18 17.49 -12.20
C VAL A 21 2.77 16.69 -11.03
N GLY A 22 3.85 17.17 -10.40
CA GLY A 22 4.44 16.50 -9.22
C GLY A 22 3.48 16.44 -8.03
N ALA A 23 2.77 17.54 -7.75
CA ALA A 23 1.75 17.59 -6.70
C ALA A 23 0.53 16.70 -7.03
N TYR A 24 0.05 16.71 -8.27
CA TYR A 24 -1.04 15.83 -8.71
C TYR A 24 -0.67 14.34 -8.63
N PHE A 25 0.57 13.99 -9.00
CA PHE A 25 1.04 12.60 -8.94
C PHE A 25 1.16 12.10 -7.49
N ALA A 26 1.60 12.97 -6.57
CA ALA A 26 1.63 12.66 -5.14
C ALA A 26 0.21 12.46 -4.55
N MET A 27 -0.76 13.29 -4.95
CA MET A 27 -2.15 13.16 -4.50
C MET A 27 -2.84 11.90 -5.06
N THR A 28 -2.52 11.50 -6.28
CA THR A 28 -3.14 10.31 -6.93
C THR A 28 -2.52 8.98 -6.52
N ASN A 29 -1.29 8.98 -5.99
CA ASN A 29 -0.58 7.77 -5.56
C ASN A 29 -0.42 7.63 -4.03
N GLY A 30 -0.99 8.55 -3.24
CA GLY A 30 -0.76 8.68 -1.79
C GLY A 30 -1.97 8.44 -0.88
N GLY A 31 -2.99 7.69 -1.32
CA GLY A 31 -4.14 7.33 -0.47
C GLY A 31 -3.78 6.32 0.64
N PRO A 32 -4.66 6.12 1.65
CA PRO A 32 -4.43 5.18 2.75
C PRO A 32 -4.36 3.75 2.20
N ARG A 33 -3.14 3.24 2.01
CA ARG A 33 -2.92 1.84 1.64
C ARG A 33 -3.33 1.01 2.86
N GLN A 34 -4.30 0.11 2.71
CA GLN A 34 -4.49 -0.96 3.69
C GLN A 34 -3.69 -2.17 3.24
N GLU A 35 -3.03 -2.84 4.18
CA GLU A 35 -2.34 -4.10 3.94
C GLU A 35 -3.15 -5.21 4.58
N ALA A 36 -3.57 -6.20 3.79
CA ALA A 36 -4.15 -7.42 4.32
C ALA A 36 -3.13 -8.56 4.18
N LEU A 37 -2.94 -9.30 5.27
CA LEU A 37 -2.08 -10.47 5.30
C LEU A 37 -2.96 -11.72 5.25
N TYR A 38 -2.71 -12.55 4.25
CA TYR A 38 -3.37 -13.82 4.03
C TYR A 38 -2.36 -14.96 4.14
N VAL A 39 -2.80 -16.11 4.63
CA VAL A 39 -2.01 -17.35 4.64
C VAL A 39 -2.71 -18.40 3.80
N SER A 40 -1.99 -19.00 2.86
CA SER A 40 -2.53 -20.02 1.95
C SER A 40 -1.57 -21.20 1.84
N ALA A 41 -2.04 -22.41 2.14
CA ALA A 41 -1.23 -23.63 2.05
C ALA A 41 -0.84 -24.01 0.61
N LYS A 42 -1.49 -23.41 -0.41
CA LYS A 42 -1.24 -23.65 -1.84
C LYS A 42 -0.04 -22.88 -2.41
N ILE A 43 0.53 -21.93 -1.66
CA ILE A 43 1.74 -21.22 -2.04
C ILE A 43 2.93 -22.05 -1.55
N THR A 44 3.35 -23.00 -2.38
CA THR A 44 4.45 -23.94 -2.06
C THR A 44 5.67 -23.77 -2.95
N CYS A 45 5.57 -22.97 -4.02
CA CYS A 45 6.65 -22.74 -4.98
C CYS A 45 6.61 -21.30 -5.50
N GLY A 46 7.76 -20.76 -5.94
CA GLY A 46 7.84 -19.44 -6.56
C GLY A 46 6.93 -19.28 -7.78
N ALA A 47 6.72 -20.36 -8.54
CA ALA A 47 5.76 -20.37 -9.66
C ALA A 47 4.30 -20.16 -9.19
N CYS A 48 3.91 -20.76 -8.07
CA CYS A 48 2.58 -20.57 -7.48
C CYS A 48 2.39 -19.13 -6.98
N ALA A 49 3.44 -18.55 -6.38
CA ALA A 49 3.44 -17.16 -5.93
C ALA A 49 3.31 -16.17 -7.09
N GLY A 50 3.96 -16.44 -8.24
CA GLY A 50 3.83 -15.65 -9.46
C GLY A 50 2.42 -15.70 -10.04
N ASN A 51 1.87 -16.90 -10.22
CA ASN A 51 0.50 -17.07 -10.73
C ASN A 51 -0.56 -16.41 -9.84
N LEU A 52 -0.37 -16.46 -8.51
CA LEU A 52 -1.26 -15.79 -7.57
C LEU A 52 -1.19 -14.27 -7.70
N GLN A 53 0.01 -13.70 -7.82
CA GLN A 53 0.18 -12.26 -8.06
C GLN A 53 -0.53 -11.83 -9.34
N GLN A 54 -0.33 -12.57 -10.43
CA GLN A 54 -0.98 -12.30 -11.71
C GLN A 54 -2.51 -12.41 -11.66
N ALA A 55 -3.06 -13.22 -10.75
CA ALA A 55 -4.49 -13.30 -10.52
C ALA A 55 -5.04 -12.09 -9.73
N LEU A 56 -4.21 -11.46 -8.91
CA LEU A 56 -4.57 -10.29 -8.09
C LEU A 56 -4.32 -8.95 -8.77
N GLU A 57 -3.28 -8.84 -9.62
CA GLU A 57 -2.97 -7.63 -10.39
C GLU A 57 -4.15 -7.04 -11.18
N PRO A 58 -5.03 -7.81 -11.85
CA PRO A 58 -6.16 -7.26 -12.59
C PRO A 58 -7.29 -6.75 -11.69
N LEU A 59 -7.26 -6.99 -10.37
CA LEU A 59 -8.31 -6.52 -9.47
C LEU A 59 -8.19 -5.01 -9.26
N ALA A 60 -9.25 -4.29 -9.67
CA ALA A 60 -9.36 -2.86 -9.44
C ALA A 60 -9.34 -2.54 -7.94
N GLY A 61 -8.26 -1.92 -7.48
CA GLY A 61 -8.06 -1.57 -6.06
C GLY A 61 -6.81 -2.20 -5.43
N VAL A 62 -6.19 -3.20 -6.08
CA VAL A 62 -4.87 -3.70 -5.68
C VAL A 62 -3.81 -2.66 -6.07
N LYS A 63 -2.93 -2.32 -5.12
CA LYS A 63 -1.83 -1.36 -5.28
C LYS A 63 -0.46 -2.01 -5.17
N ALA A 64 -0.34 -3.03 -4.33
CA ALA A 64 0.89 -3.78 -4.14
C ALA A 64 0.54 -5.21 -3.75
N VAL A 65 1.36 -6.16 -4.19
CA VAL A 65 1.28 -7.56 -3.75
C VAL A 65 2.68 -8.00 -3.39
N SER A 66 2.82 -8.67 -2.25
CA SER A 66 4.08 -9.25 -1.81
C SER A 66 3.79 -10.65 -1.28
N VAL A 67 4.52 -11.63 -1.78
CA VAL A 67 4.28 -13.04 -1.45
C VAL A 67 5.54 -13.61 -0.83
N GLU A 68 5.38 -14.25 0.31
CA GLU A 68 6.44 -14.93 1.05
C GLU A 68 6.18 -16.44 1.01
N VAL A 69 6.90 -17.15 0.15
CA VAL A 69 6.71 -18.60 -0.06
C VAL A 69 7.14 -19.39 1.19
N VAL A 70 8.16 -18.92 1.91
CA VAL A 70 8.69 -19.61 3.10
C VAL A 70 7.64 -19.67 4.22
N ARG A 71 6.88 -18.59 4.39
CA ARG A 71 5.82 -18.48 5.42
C ARG A 71 4.43 -18.79 4.89
N GLN A 72 4.30 -19.02 3.57
CA GLN A 72 3.02 -19.17 2.89
C GLN A 72 2.10 -17.96 3.08
N GLU A 73 2.70 -16.78 3.23
CA GLU A 73 2.03 -15.52 3.52
C GLU A 73 1.94 -14.66 2.26
N VAL A 74 0.82 -13.97 2.09
CA VAL A 74 0.58 -12.98 1.03
C VAL A 74 0.15 -11.69 1.68
N ARG A 75 0.90 -10.63 1.43
CA ARG A 75 0.55 -9.26 1.76
C ARG A 75 -0.04 -8.61 0.52
N VAL A 76 -1.27 -8.14 0.64
CA VAL A 76 -1.94 -7.37 -0.42
C VAL A 76 -2.15 -5.97 0.10
N GLY A 77 -1.47 -5.01 -0.52
CA GLY A 77 -1.75 -3.59 -0.38
C GLY A 77 -2.92 -3.22 -1.28
N TYR A 78 -4.03 -2.78 -0.71
CA TYR A 78 -5.25 -2.42 -1.42
C TYR A 78 -5.84 -1.11 -0.94
N ASP A 79 -6.72 -0.54 -1.77
CA ASP A 79 -7.52 0.64 -1.44
C ASP A 79 -8.86 0.19 -0.82
N PRO A 80 -9.11 0.45 0.49
CA PRO A 80 -10.33 0.04 1.17
C PRO A 80 -11.58 0.76 0.65
N GLN A 81 -11.46 1.85 -0.11
CA GLN A 81 -12.61 2.50 -0.73
C GLN A 81 -13.09 1.79 -2.00
N ARG A 82 -12.25 0.93 -2.59
CA ARG A 82 -12.52 0.25 -3.86
C ARG A 82 -12.56 -1.27 -3.73
N LEU A 83 -11.88 -1.83 -2.74
CA LEU A 83 -11.71 -3.26 -2.58
C LEU A 83 -11.75 -3.64 -1.10
N ASP A 84 -12.51 -4.68 -0.78
CA ASP A 84 -12.59 -5.21 0.58
C ASP A 84 -11.69 -6.43 0.76
N PRO A 85 -11.18 -6.69 1.98
CA PRO A 85 -10.36 -7.86 2.24
C PRO A 85 -11.11 -9.19 1.99
N GLU A 86 -12.42 -9.21 2.23
CA GLU A 86 -13.25 -10.38 1.91
C GLU A 86 -13.34 -10.62 0.40
N ARG A 87 -13.39 -9.55 -0.40
CA ARG A 87 -13.40 -9.64 -1.87
C ARG A 87 -12.07 -10.17 -2.39
N ILE A 88 -10.96 -9.80 -1.76
CA ILE A 88 -9.63 -10.34 -2.06
C ILE A 88 -9.60 -11.84 -1.75
N ALA A 89 -10.09 -12.25 -0.57
CA ALA A 89 -10.16 -13.67 -0.21
C ALA A 89 -11.03 -14.49 -1.19
N LEU A 90 -12.16 -13.93 -1.64
CA LEU A 90 -13.01 -14.56 -2.66
C LEU A 90 -12.30 -14.69 -4.01
N ALA A 91 -11.59 -13.64 -4.45
CA ALA A 91 -10.83 -13.68 -5.70
C ALA A 91 -9.69 -14.71 -5.63
N LEU A 92 -8.99 -14.78 -4.50
CA LEU A 92 -7.97 -15.81 -4.22
C LEU A 92 -8.56 -17.21 -4.28
N ASN A 93 -9.73 -17.43 -3.69
CA ASN A 93 -10.43 -18.71 -3.75
C ASN A 93 -10.85 -19.07 -5.20
N ALA A 94 -11.40 -18.11 -5.94
CA ALA A 94 -11.77 -18.29 -7.35
C ALA A 94 -10.55 -18.61 -8.25
N ALA A 95 -9.37 -18.07 -7.92
CA ALA A 95 -8.11 -18.37 -8.58
C ALA A 95 -7.50 -19.74 -8.18
N GLY A 96 -8.13 -20.48 -7.25
CA GLY A 96 -7.64 -21.77 -6.77
C GLY A 96 -6.60 -21.70 -5.65
N TYR A 97 -6.46 -20.54 -5.01
CA TYR A 97 -5.56 -20.28 -3.89
C TYR A 97 -6.35 -19.87 -2.64
N PRO A 98 -7.11 -20.78 -2.01
CA PRO A 98 -7.87 -20.46 -0.82
C PRO A 98 -6.94 -19.96 0.29
N ALA A 99 -7.12 -18.70 0.69
CA ALA A 99 -6.27 -18.04 1.67
C ALA A 99 -7.12 -17.52 2.84
N ARG A 100 -6.57 -17.64 4.05
CA ARG A 100 -7.20 -17.15 5.28
C ARG A 100 -6.63 -15.80 5.64
N LEU A 101 -7.50 -14.82 5.92
CA LEU A 101 -7.09 -13.53 6.47
C LEU A 101 -6.54 -13.72 7.89
N VAL A 102 -5.31 -13.24 8.11
CA VAL A 102 -4.60 -13.33 9.40
C VAL A 102 -4.47 -11.97 10.05
N ALA A 103 -4.24 -10.92 9.25
CA ALA A 103 -4.15 -9.56 9.78
C ALA A 103 -4.67 -8.52 8.78
N LEU A 104 -5.27 -7.46 9.32
CA LEU A 104 -5.59 -6.22 8.62
C LEU A 104 -4.71 -5.12 9.21
N GLY A 105 -3.74 -4.67 8.44
CA GLY A 105 -2.93 -3.50 8.74
C GLY A 105 -3.52 -2.28 8.05
N THR A 106 -3.99 -1.30 8.82
CA THR A 106 -4.15 0.04 8.27
C THR A 106 -2.76 0.66 8.19
N THR A 107 -2.10 0.65 7.03
CA THR A 107 -0.89 1.50 6.86
C THR A 107 -1.33 2.95 6.70
N SER A 108 -1.87 3.50 7.79
CA SER A 108 -2.09 4.92 7.97
C SER A 108 -0.73 5.57 8.18
N THR A 109 -0.06 5.93 7.09
CA THR A 109 0.86 7.08 7.11
C THR A 109 0.03 8.37 7.11
N ALA A 110 -0.80 8.51 8.15
CA ALA A 110 -0.99 9.75 8.87
C ALA A 110 -0.48 9.40 10.27
N ALA A 111 0.66 9.92 10.75
CA ALA A 111 0.68 11.27 11.31
C ALA A 111 -0.61 11.57 12.12
N GLY A 112 -0.97 10.63 13.00
CA GLY A 112 -2.06 10.74 13.95
C GLY A 112 -1.58 10.22 15.30
N LYS A 113 -0.70 11.01 15.94
CA LYS A 113 -0.47 11.13 17.39
C LYS A 113 -1.16 10.07 18.27
N SER A 114 -0.64 8.83 18.28
CA SER A 114 -0.77 7.96 19.45
C SER A 114 0.46 8.18 20.33
N ALA A 115 0.43 9.30 21.03
CA ALA A 115 1.20 9.46 22.25
C ALA A 115 0.54 8.55 23.30
N GLY A 116 0.89 7.26 23.29
CA GLY A 116 0.77 6.43 24.48
C GLY A 116 1.72 7.00 25.52
N GLY A 117 1.14 7.56 26.58
CA GLY A 117 1.84 8.31 27.62
C GLY A 117 3.02 7.55 28.22
N GLY A 118 4.02 8.33 28.61
CA GLY A 118 5.25 7.82 29.18
C GLY A 118 5.05 7.04 30.47
N CYS A 119 5.86 6.01 30.64
CA CYS A 119 6.27 5.55 31.96
C CYS A 119 7.37 6.50 32.45
N GLY A 120 7.00 7.75 32.71
CA GLY A 120 7.86 8.74 33.35
C GLY A 120 7.64 8.67 34.86
N GLY A 121 8.60 8.11 35.59
CA GLY A 121 8.59 8.10 37.04
C GLY A 121 9.12 6.78 37.57
N GLY A 122 10.30 6.82 38.17
CA GLY A 122 10.97 5.63 38.66
C GLY A 122 10.24 4.91 39.81
N CYS A 123 10.86 3.79 40.14
CA CYS A 123 10.97 3.23 41.49
C CYS A 123 9.70 2.63 42.14
N CYS A 124 9.87 1.32 42.38
CA CYS A 124 9.63 0.60 43.63
C CYS A 124 8.42 -0.36 43.72
N PRO A 125 8.64 -1.56 44.30
CA PRO A 125 7.62 -2.57 44.57
C PRO A 125 6.87 -2.28 45.89
N PRO A 126 5.68 -2.89 46.08
CA PRO A 126 5.28 -3.29 47.43
C PRO A 126 4.80 -4.75 47.52
N ARG A 127 5.52 -5.50 48.37
CA ARG A 127 5.31 -6.85 48.94
C ARG A 127 5.77 -8.09 48.17
#